data_AF-A0A7V6DC72-F1
#
_entry.id   AF-A0A7V6DC72-F1
#
_cell.length_a   1.000
_cell.length_b   1.000
_cell.length_c   1.000
_cell.angle_alpha   90.00
_cell.angle_beta   90.00
_cell.angle_gamma   90.00
#
_symmetry.space_group_name_H-M   'P 1'
#
loop_
_entity.id
_entity.type
_entity.pdbx_description
1 polymer ?
#
loop_
_entity_poly.entity_id
_entity_poly.type
_entity_poly.pdbx_seq_one_letter_code
_entity_poly.pdbx_strand_id
1 'polypeptide(L)'
;MGTAYTPGLAVSAHALIRKTRRLPLKGTVLVQEGQPVTPDTVVARAEIPGLMQTVRVAEQLGVQPDELPRFLKVKVGDQVQQGTLLAESRGLFGLFRTEVKSPIEGTVELIS
;
A
#
# COMPACT_ATOMS: atom_id res chain seq x y z
N MET A 1 -45.27 -19.17 -22.04
CA MET A 1 -44.32 -18.33 -21.26
C MET A 1 -42.99 -18.33 -22.01
N GLY A 2 -42.71 -17.25 -22.74
CA GLY A 2 -41.51 -17.17 -23.60
C GLY A 2 -40.30 -16.75 -22.78
N THR A 3 -39.29 -17.59 -22.71
CA THR A 3 -37.95 -17.20 -22.29
C THR A 3 -37.36 -16.31 -23.38
N ALA A 4 -37.28 -15.01 -23.11
CA ALA A 4 -36.64 -14.06 -24.00
C ALA A 4 -35.12 -14.31 -23.98
N TYR A 5 -34.62 -15.05 -24.97
CA TYR A 5 -33.19 -15.14 -25.23
C TYR A 5 -32.79 -14.00 -26.17
N THR A 6 -31.76 -13.25 -25.80
CA THR A 6 -31.17 -12.26 -26.70
C THR A 6 -30.62 -12.98 -27.94
N PRO A 7 -31.03 -12.61 -29.17
CA PRO A 7 -30.55 -13.23 -30.40
C PRO A 7 -29.02 -13.21 -30.48
N GLY A 8 -28.41 -14.35 -30.84
CA GLY A 8 -26.95 -14.50 -30.94
C GLY A 8 -26.26 -15.08 -29.70
N LEU A 9 -26.98 -15.32 -28.60
CA LEU A 9 -26.45 -16.06 -27.45
C LEU A 9 -26.65 -17.57 -27.60
N ALA A 10 -25.58 -18.33 -27.36
CA ALA A 10 -25.65 -19.78 -27.24
C ALA A 10 -26.25 -20.14 -25.86
N VAL A 11 -27.32 -20.94 -25.87
CA VAL A 11 -27.95 -21.46 -24.66
C VAL A 11 -27.48 -22.89 -24.45
N SER A 12 -26.85 -23.17 -23.30
CA SER A 12 -26.51 -24.54 -22.89
C SER A 12 -27.11 -24.82 -21.53
N ALA A 13 -27.65 -26.03 -21.34
CA ALA A 13 -28.19 -26.47 -20.06
C ALA A 13 -27.11 -26.50 -18.97
N HIS A 14 -25.89 -26.92 -19.33
CA HIS A 14 -24.71 -26.90 -18.47
C HIS A 14 -23.47 -26.58 -19.30
N ALA A 15 -22.48 -25.92 -18.68
CA ALA A 15 -21.21 -25.63 -19.33
C ALA A 15 -20.07 -25.67 -18.30
N LEU A 16 -18.95 -26.29 -18.66
CA LEU A 16 -17.71 -26.20 -17.90
C LEU A 16 -16.92 -24.97 -18.38
N ILE A 17 -16.65 -24.04 -17.47
CA ILE A 17 -15.90 -22.82 -17.78
C ILE A 17 -14.48 -22.95 -17.23
N ARG A 18 -13.48 -22.90 -18.10
CA ARG A 18 -12.07 -22.80 -17.71
C ARG A 18 -11.56 -21.40 -18.03
N LYS A 19 -11.16 -20.65 -17.01
CA LYS A 19 -10.59 -19.31 -17.14
C LYS A 19 -9.26 -19.24 -16.42
N THR A 20 -8.22 -18.80 -17.12
CA THR A 20 -6.93 -18.50 -16.52
C THR A 20 -6.95 -17.09 -15.96
N ARG A 21 -6.70 -16.93 -14.65
CA ARG A 21 -6.48 -15.63 -14.01
C ARG A 21 -5.03 -15.57 -13.54
N ARG A 22 -4.33 -14.48 -13.84
CA ARG A 22 -2.93 -14.28 -13.46
C ARG A 22 -2.83 -13.01 -12.63
N LEU A 23 -2.01 -13.04 -11.58
CA LEU A 23 -1.65 -11.83 -10.87
C LEU A 23 -0.79 -10.94 -11.80
N PRO A 24 -0.95 -9.60 -11.73
CA PRO A 24 -0.17 -8.67 -12.56
C PRO A 24 1.30 -8.61 -12.13
N LEU A 25 1.59 -8.98 -10.88
CA LEU A 25 2.92 -9.00 -10.26
C LEU A 25 3.09 -10.29 -9.46
N LYS A 26 4.32 -10.54 -8.97
CA LYS A 26 4.56 -11.61 -8.01
C LYS A 26 3.67 -11.41 -6.78
N GLY A 27 3.10 -12.50 -6.28
CA GLY A 27 2.23 -12.48 -5.12
C GLY A 27 2.08 -13.85 -4.51
N THR A 28 1.04 -14.04 -3.71
CA THR A 28 0.79 -15.26 -2.96
C THR A 28 -0.49 -15.92 -3.46
N VAL A 29 -0.43 -17.23 -3.74
CA VAL A 29 -1.64 -18.05 -3.97
C VAL A 29 -2.18 -18.46 -2.60
N LEU A 30 -3.47 -18.22 -2.36
CA LEU A 30 -4.13 -18.42 -1.06
C LEU A 30 -4.89 -19.75 -0.96
N VAL A 31 -4.93 -20.51 -2.06
CA VAL A 31 -5.62 -21.79 -2.17
C VAL A 31 -4.67 -22.88 -2.66
N GLN A 32 -5.05 -24.14 -2.45
CA GLN A 32 -4.30 -25.30 -2.93
C GLN A 32 -4.89 -25.85 -4.23
N GLU A 33 -4.10 -26.63 -4.96
CA GLU A 33 -4.58 -27.33 -6.15
C GLU A 33 -5.73 -28.29 -5.79
N GLY A 34 -6.81 -28.26 -6.58
CA GLY A 34 -8.00 -29.08 -6.34
C GLY A 34 -8.96 -28.54 -5.28
N GLN A 35 -8.62 -27.45 -4.58
CA GLN A 35 -9.50 -26.86 -3.58
C GLN A 35 -10.77 -26.28 -4.23
N PRO A 36 -11.98 -26.66 -3.76
CA PRO A 36 -13.23 -26.06 -4.23
C PRO A 36 -13.34 -24.61 -3.74
N VAL A 37 -13.81 -23.72 -4.61
CA VAL A 37 -13.95 -22.28 -4.34
C VAL A 37 -15.29 -21.76 -4.85
N THR A 38 -15.81 -20.70 -4.24
CA THR A 38 -16.97 -19.95 -4.72
C THR A 38 -16.53 -18.80 -5.64
N PRO A 39 -17.43 -18.20 -6.44
CA PRO A 39 -17.08 -17.11 -7.36
C PRO A 39 -16.40 -15.89 -6.70
N ASP A 40 -16.68 -15.65 -5.42
CA ASP A 40 -16.19 -14.56 -4.58
C ASP A 40 -14.93 -14.92 -3.77
N THR A 41 -14.50 -16.19 -3.78
CA THR A 41 -13.30 -16.61 -3.05
C THR A 41 -12.04 -15.95 -3.62
N VAL A 42 -11.26 -15.31 -2.75
CA VAL A 42 -9.95 -14.74 -3.11
C VAL A 42 -8.92 -15.86 -3.23
N VAL A 43 -8.60 -16.25 -4.47
CA VAL A 43 -7.68 -17.37 -4.75
C VAL A 43 -6.19 -16.98 -4.72
N ALA A 44 -5.88 -15.71 -4.94
CA ALA A 44 -4.52 -15.19 -4.93
C ALA A 44 -4.53 -13.68 -4.67
N ARG A 45 -3.44 -13.14 -4.11
CA ARG A 45 -3.23 -11.70 -3.88
C ARG A 45 -1.82 -11.27 -4.25
N ALA A 46 -1.67 -10.03 -4.69
CA ALA A 46 -0.39 -9.36 -4.85
C ALA A 46 -0.50 -7.96 -4.25
N GLU A 47 0.56 -7.49 -3.61
CA GLU A 47 0.67 -6.09 -3.17
C GLU A 47 1.14 -5.26 -4.36
N ILE A 48 0.33 -4.28 -4.75
CA ILE A 48 0.68 -3.36 -5.83
C ILE A 48 1.37 -2.15 -5.18
N PRO A 49 2.64 -1.84 -5.52
CA PRO A 49 3.32 -0.68 -4.97
C PRO A 49 2.51 0.58 -5.25
N GLY A 50 2.20 1.32 -4.18
CA GLY A 50 1.58 2.64 -4.28
C GLY A 50 2.57 3.69 -4.75
N LEU A 51 2.09 4.92 -4.92
CA LEU A 51 2.96 6.08 -5.10
C LEU A 51 3.70 6.35 -3.78
N MET A 52 5.03 6.33 -3.84
CA MET A 52 5.87 6.73 -2.71
C MET A 52 5.72 8.25 -2.48
N GLN A 53 5.48 8.65 -1.24
CA GLN A 53 5.46 10.06 -0.85
C GLN A 53 6.79 10.44 -0.21
N THR A 54 7.58 11.28 -0.90
CA THR A 54 8.81 11.82 -0.33
C THR A 54 8.51 13.00 0.59
N VAL A 55 9.18 13.05 1.74
CA VAL A 55 9.16 14.18 2.67
C VAL A 55 10.59 14.71 2.81
N ARG A 56 10.81 15.99 2.51
CA ARG A 56 12.12 16.63 2.61
C ARG A 56 12.40 17.07 4.04
N VAL A 57 12.60 16.10 4.93
CA VAL A 57 12.65 16.32 6.39
C VAL A 57 13.78 17.27 6.79
N ALA A 58 14.98 17.12 6.22
CA ALA A 58 16.13 18.00 6.51
C ALA A 58 15.85 19.47 6.13
N GLU A 59 15.31 19.69 4.93
CA GLU A 59 14.92 21.03 4.44
C GLU A 59 13.85 21.66 5.34
N GLN A 60 12.80 20.89 5.70
CA GLN A 60 11.72 21.38 6.56
C GLN A 60 12.15 21.64 8.00
N LEU A 61 13.12 20.90 8.52
CA LEU A 61 13.71 21.14 9.85
C LEU A 61 14.77 22.26 9.85
N GLY A 62 15.35 22.58 8.69
CA GLY A 62 16.46 23.52 8.58
C GLY A 62 17.79 22.96 9.10
N VAL A 63 18.04 21.65 8.95
CA VAL A 63 19.27 20.98 9.39
C VAL A 63 20.04 20.40 8.21
N GLN A 64 21.35 20.15 8.39
CA GLN A 64 22.12 19.45 7.36
C GLN A 64 21.67 17.97 7.25
N PRO A 65 21.68 17.37 6.04
CA PRO A 65 21.30 15.96 5.85
C PRO A 65 22.07 15.00 6.78
N ASP A 66 23.36 15.25 7.01
CA ASP A 66 24.22 14.43 7.87
C ASP A 66 23.79 14.45 9.34
N GLU A 67 23.07 15.49 9.78
CA GLU A 67 22.59 15.64 11.16
C GLU A 67 21.17 15.09 11.35
N LEU A 68 20.42 14.90 10.26
CA LEU A 68 19.02 14.43 10.28
C LEU A 68 18.80 13.18 11.15
N PRO A 69 19.67 12.14 11.15
CA PRO A 69 19.47 10.95 11.95
C PRO A 69 19.27 11.22 13.45
N ARG A 70 19.78 12.34 13.97
CA ARG A 70 19.66 12.72 15.39
C ARG A 70 18.28 13.27 15.75
N PHE A 71 17.50 13.71 14.76
CA PHE A 71 16.22 14.38 14.94
C PHE A 71 15.02 13.50 14.56
N LEU A 72 15.25 12.41 13.83
CA LEU A 72 14.21 11.45 13.45
C LEU A 72 13.55 10.81 14.69
N LYS A 73 12.24 10.60 14.59
CA LYS A 73 11.40 9.90 15.57
C LYS A 73 10.87 8.56 15.06
N VAL A 74 11.22 8.21 13.82
CA VAL A 74 10.83 6.98 13.13
C VAL A 74 12.06 6.36 12.47
N LYS A 75 11.97 5.06 12.18
CA LYS A 75 12.97 4.29 11.41
C LYS A 75 12.30 3.58 10.23
N VAL A 76 13.13 3.09 9.31
CA VAL A 76 12.67 2.24 8.20
C VAL A 76 11.90 1.03 8.76
N GLY A 77 10.72 0.77 8.20
CA GLY A 77 9.79 -0.28 8.62
C GLY A 77 8.72 0.18 9.61
N ASP A 78 8.80 1.38 10.18
CA ASP A 78 7.76 1.88 11.09
C ASP A 78 6.49 2.23 10.32
N GLN A 79 5.34 1.89 10.91
CA GLN A 79 4.03 2.36 10.43
C GLN A 79 3.77 3.77 10.94
N VAL A 80 3.25 4.62 10.07
CA VAL A 80 2.90 6.02 10.35
C VAL A 80 1.46 6.29 9.90
N GLN A 81 0.76 7.13 10.64
CA GLN A 81 -0.51 7.74 10.23
C GLN A 81 -0.30 9.18 9.76
N GLN A 82 -1.27 9.76 9.06
CA GLN A 82 -1.28 11.19 8.77
C GLN A 82 -1.15 12.00 10.08
N GLY A 83 -0.22 12.95 10.11
CA GLY A 83 0.08 13.76 11.30
C GLY A 83 1.10 13.15 12.26
N THR A 84 1.55 11.90 12.04
CA THR A 84 2.59 11.25 12.87
C THR A 84 3.88 12.06 12.82
N LEU A 85 4.50 12.31 13.98
CA LEU A 85 5.76 13.06 14.07
C LEU A 85 6.91 12.24 13.47
N LEU A 86 7.46 12.70 12.34
CA LEU A 86 8.59 12.07 11.67
C LEU A 86 9.92 12.52 12.27
N ALA A 87 10.03 13.80 12.60
CA ALA A 87 11.24 14.37 13.18
C ALA A 87 10.94 15.68 13.94
N GLU A 88 11.81 16.01 14.88
CA GLU A 88 11.69 17.20 15.72
C GLU A 88 13.07 17.78 16.02
N SER A 89 13.25 19.09 15.82
CA SER A 89 14.40 19.84 16.31
C SER A 89 13.98 20.90 17.34
N ARG A 90 14.85 21.13 18.33
CA ARG A 90 14.67 22.16 19.37
C ARG A 90 15.72 23.25 19.17
N GLY A 91 15.26 24.50 19.06
CA GLY A 91 16.12 25.67 18.92
C GLY A 91 16.78 26.11 20.23
N LEU A 92 17.44 27.27 20.18
CA LEU A 92 18.15 27.84 21.33
C LEU A 92 17.27 27.91 22.58
N PHE A 93 17.76 27.32 23.67
CA PHE A 93 17.10 27.26 24.98
C PHE A 93 15.70 26.61 25.00
N GLY A 94 15.32 25.85 23.96
CA GLY A 94 14.02 25.16 23.91
C GLY A 94 12.82 26.06 23.64
N LEU A 95 13.04 27.32 23.27
CA LEU A 95 11.98 28.31 23.02
C LEU A 95 11.20 28.03 21.72
N PHE A 96 11.83 27.37 20.75
CA PHE A 96 11.21 27.06 19.46
C PHE A 96 11.45 25.59 19.12
N ARG A 97 10.40 24.93 18.64
CA ARG A 97 10.42 23.53 18.21
C ARG A 97 9.90 23.49 16.78
N THR A 98 10.66 22.84 15.89
CA THR A 98 10.22 22.57 14.52
C THR A 98 9.84 21.10 14.43
N GLU A 99 8.63 20.84 13.96
CA GLU A 99 8.09 19.50 13.78
C GLU A 99 7.89 19.21 12.30
N VAL A 100 8.27 18.01 11.88
CA VAL A 100 7.90 17.47 10.58
C VAL A 100 6.98 16.29 10.80
N LYS A 101 5.80 16.33 10.17
CA LYS A 101 4.76 15.31 10.31
C LYS A 101 4.53 14.56 9.00
N SER A 102 4.06 13.32 9.13
CA SER A 102 3.70 12.50 7.98
C SER A 102 2.49 13.11 7.27
N PRO A 103 2.55 13.34 5.94
CA PRO A 103 1.40 13.82 5.19
C PRO A 103 0.35 12.73 4.94
N ILE A 104 0.75 11.45 5.04
CA ILE A 104 -0.09 10.29 4.73
C ILE A 104 0.08 9.16 5.76
N GLU A 105 -0.85 8.21 5.74
CA GLU A 105 -0.67 6.91 6.38
C GLU A 105 0.17 5.99 5.47
N GLY A 106 1.03 5.17 6.07
CA GLY A 106 1.85 4.22 5.34
C GLY A 106 2.95 3.59 6.19
N THR A 107 3.97 3.08 5.52
CA THR A 107 5.19 2.55 6.16
C THR A 107 6.39 3.34 5.69
N VAL A 108 7.31 3.65 6.59
CA VAL A 108 8.59 4.29 6.25
C VAL A 108 9.44 3.30 5.46
N GLU A 109 9.47 3.44 4.14
CA GLU A 109 10.16 2.50 3.25
C GLU A 109 11.66 2.77 3.15
N LEU A 110 12.04 4.05 3.15
CA LEU A 110 13.43 4.48 2.96
C LEU A 110 13.70 5.79 3.69
N ILE A 111 14.90 5.92 4.23
CA ILE A 111 15.47 7.17 4.76
C ILE A 111 16.84 7.32 4.09
N SER A 112 17.03 8.42 3.36
CA SER A 112 18.23 8.71 2.55
C SER A 112 18.62 10.17 2.62
#